data_AF-A0A9J6GFJ4-F1
#
_entry.id   AF-A0A9J6GFJ4-F1
#
_cell.length_a   1.000
_cell.length_b   1.000
_cell.length_c   1.000
_cell.angle_alpha   90.00
_cell.angle_beta   90.00
_cell.angle_gamma   90.00
#
_symmetry.space_group_name_H-M   'P 1'
#
loop_
_entity.id
_entity.type
_entity.pdbx_description
1 polymer ?
#
loop_
_entity_poly.entity_id
_entity_poly.type
_entity_poly.pdbx_seq_one_letter_code
_entity_poly.pdbx_strand_id
1 'polypeptide(L)'
;MFRPINLVRFVVSLATLQTEIIAAKGYPVQVHRVVTKDSYVLKVIRIPHGRTHHNTNPRPVVFLLHSLLASSTDYVINMPHQSLGASQLAI
;
A
#
# COMPACT_ATOMS: atom_id res chain seq x y z
N MET A 1 -26.14 -23.24 -26.24
CA MET A 1 -25.14 -24.28 -26.55
C MET A 1 -23.81 -23.57 -26.85
N PHE A 2 -22.74 -23.87 -26.08
CA PHE A 2 -21.34 -23.34 -26.11
C PHE A 2 -21.14 -21.81 -25.95
N ARG A 3 -20.93 -21.22 -24.74
CA ARG A 3 -19.76 -21.13 -23.80
C ARG A 3 -18.66 -20.13 -24.27
N PRO A 4 -17.76 -19.58 -23.41
CA PRO A 4 -17.80 -19.07 -22.02
C PRO A 4 -16.95 -17.76 -21.86
N ILE A 5 -16.79 -17.19 -20.65
CA ILE A 5 -15.53 -16.64 -20.08
C ILE A 5 -15.77 -16.39 -18.57
N ASN A 6 -15.31 -17.34 -17.75
CA ASN A 6 -14.74 -16.96 -16.46
C ASN A 6 -13.40 -16.28 -16.81
N LEU A 7 -13.08 -15.12 -16.22
CA LEU A 7 -11.71 -14.58 -15.99
C LEU A 7 -11.58 -13.08 -16.30
N VAL A 8 -11.90 -12.22 -15.33
CA VAL A 8 -11.03 -11.06 -14.97
C VAL A 8 -11.13 -10.81 -13.47
N ARG A 9 -10.93 -11.84 -12.64
CA ARG A 9 -10.55 -11.59 -11.25
C ARG A 9 -9.03 -11.66 -11.20
N PHE A 10 -8.38 -10.56 -11.58
CA PHE A 10 -6.94 -10.37 -11.34
C PHE A 10 -6.73 -10.29 -9.82
N VAL A 11 -6.59 -11.45 -9.18
CA VAL A 11 -6.16 -11.54 -7.78
C VAL A 11 -4.66 -11.78 -7.80
N VAL A 12 -3.86 -10.70 -7.93
CA VAL A 12 -2.44 -10.76 -7.63
C VAL A 12 -2.29 -10.96 -6.12
N SER A 13 -2.20 -12.22 -5.69
CA SER A 13 -2.03 -12.56 -4.28
C SER A 13 -1.20 -13.82 -4.11
N LEU A 14 0.10 -13.64 -3.94
CA LEU A 14 0.94 -14.42 -3.03
C LEU A 14 1.91 -13.40 -2.43
N ALA A 15 1.86 -13.20 -1.11
CA ALA A 15 2.72 -12.30 -0.32
C ALA A 15 3.07 -10.95 -0.97
N THR A 16 2.35 -9.87 -0.60
CA THR A 16 2.69 -8.54 -1.11
C THR A 16 4.07 -8.11 -0.58
N LEU A 17 5.13 -8.27 -1.37
CA LEU A 17 6.51 -7.87 -1.05
C LEU A 17 6.60 -6.51 -0.34
N GLN A 18 5.76 -5.56 -0.73
CA GLN A 18 5.69 -4.24 -0.12
C GLN A 18 5.29 -4.25 1.36
N THR A 19 4.33 -5.09 1.77
CA THR A 19 3.95 -5.21 3.19
C THR A 19 5.09 -5.78 4.02
N GLU A 20 5.87 -6.69 3.44
CA GLU A 20 7.05 -7.27 4.08
C GLU A 20 8.19 -6.24 4.19
N ILE A 21 8.44 -5.45 3.14
CA ILE A 21 9.41 -4.35 3.17
C ILE A 21 9.07 -3.33 4.28
N ILE A 22 7.79 -2.94 4.37
CA ILE A 22 7.32 -1.97 5.38
C ILE A 22 7.46 -2.56 6.79
N ALA A 23 7.03 -3.81 6.99
CA ALA A 23 7.11 -4.50 8.27
C ALA A 23 8.56 -4.74 8.70
N ALA A 24 9.44 -5.15 7.79
CA ALA A 24 10.87 -5.34 8.04
C ALA A 24 11.57 -4.03 8.45
N LYS A 25 11.05 -2.88 8.02
CA LYS A 25 11.53 -1.55 8.44
C LYS A 25 10.95 -1.09 9.78
N GLY A 26 10.13 -1.91 10.43
CA GLY A 26 9.54 -1.64 11.75
C GLY A 26 8.31 -0.73 11.72
N TYR A 27 7.67 -0.55 10.57
CA TYR A 27 6.44 0.24 10.46
C TYR A 27 5.20 -0.67 10.56
N PRO A 28 4.14 -0.21 11.23
CA PRO A 28 2.84 -0.87 11.14
C PRO A 28 2.32 -0.80 9.70
N VAL A 29 1.65 -1.86 9.24
CA VAL A 29 1.08 -1.92 7.90
C VAL A 29 -0.38 -2.35 7.94
N GLN A 30 -1.22 -1.64 7.21
CA GLN A 30 -2.62 -1.95 7.00
C GLN A 30 -2.86 -2.14 5.49
N VAL A 31 -3.67 -3.12 5.14
CA VAL A 31 -4.01 -3.41 3.75
C VAL A 31 -5.52 -3.25 3.58
N HIS A 32 -5.91 -2.38 2.66
CA HIS A 32 -7.29 -2.14 2.29
C HIS A 32 -7.56 -2.64 0.88
N ARG A 33 -8.76 -3.17 0.65
CA ARG A 33 -9.25 -3.53 -0.67
C ARG A 33 -10.33 -2.55 -1.07
N VAL A 34 -10.10 -1.81 -2.14
CA VAL A 34 -11.03 -0.82 -2.68
C VAL A 34 -11.58 -1.36 -3.98
N VAL A 35 -12.90 -1.36 -4.12
CA VAL A 35 -13.59 -1.78 -5.35
C VAL A 35 -14.07 -0.53 -6.07
N THR A 36 -13.63 -0.33 -7.31
CA THR A 36 -14.06 0.80 -8.14
C THR A 36 -15.45 0.53 -8.75
N LYS A 37 -16.11 1.58 -9.26
CA LYS A 37 -17.44 1.48 -9.88
C LYS A 37 -17.47 0.54 -11.08
N ASP A 38 -16.37 0.48 -11.83
CA ASP A 38 -16.12 -0.40 -12.96
C ASP A 38 -15.49 -1.76 -12.56
N SER A 39 -15.58 -2.13 -11.29
CA SER A 39 -15.26 -3.47 -10.75
C SER A 39 -13.76 -3.83 -10.68
N TYR A 40 -12.85 -2.87 -10.72
CA TYR A 40 -11.45 -3.13 -10.39
C TYR A 40 -11.27 -3.27 -8.88
N VAL A 41 -10.48 -4.25 -8.46
CA VAL A 41 -10.13 -4.48 -7.05
C VAL A 41 -8.71 -3.97 -6.81
N LEU A 42 -8.61 -2.79 -6.20
CA LEU A 42 -7.35 -2.14 -5.87
C LEU A 42 -6.91 -2.53 -4.46
N LYS A 43 -5.62 -2.85 -4.31
CA LYS A 43 -4.99 -3.05 -3.00
C LYS A 43 -4.31 -1.75 -2.59
N VAL A 44 -4.76 -1.13 -1.51
CA VAL A 44 -4.21 0.11 -0.96
C VAL A 44 -3.47 -0.23 0.33
N ILE A 45 -2.24 0.26 0.46
CA ILE A 45 -1.40 0.04 1.65
C ILE A 45 -1.34 1.33 2.46
N ARG A 46 -1.51 1.20 3.78
CA ARG A 46 -1.49 2.31 4.72
C ARG A 46 -0.49 2.05 5.84
N ILE A 47 0.33 3.06 6.14
CA ILE A 47 1.18 3.12 7.33
C ILE A 47 0.48 4.06 8.32
N PRO A 48 -0.17 3.56 9.39
CA PRO A 48 -0.99 4.39 10.26
C PRO A 48 -0.18 5.36 11.14
N HIS A 49 1.05 5.01 11.49
CA HIS A 49 1.94 5.84 12.31
C HIS A 49 3.41 5.45 12.10
N GLY A 50 4.33 6.32 12.54
CA GLY A 50 5.77 6.05 12.53
C GLY A 50 6.19 4.99 13.56
N ARG A 51 7.46 4.58 13.50
CA ARG A 51 8.05 3.46 14.28
C ARG A 51 7.91 3.59 15.80
N THR A 52 8.02 4.81 16.31
CA THR A 52 8.12 5.11 17.76
C THR A 52 6.83 5.68 18.35
N HIS A 53 5.91 6.15 17.52
CA HIS A 53 4.71 6.87 17.97
C HIS A 53 3.46 6.03 17.81
N HIS A 54 3.14 5.24 18.84
CA HIS A 54 1.96 4.37 18.89
C HIS A 54 0.65 5.09 19.27
N ASN A 55 0.59 6.42 19.19
CA ASN A 55 -0.66 7.12 19.49
C ASN A 55 -1.71 6.82 18.40
N THR A 56 -2.96 6.68 18.83
CA THR A 56 -4.15 6.45 18.01
C THR A 56 -4.89 7.73 17.66
N ASN A 57 -4.30 8.90 17.94
CA ASN A 57 -4.95 10.18 17.65
C ASN A 57 -5.13 10.34 16.13
N PRO A 58 -6.18 11.05 15.71
CA PRO A 58 -6.34 11.44 14.32
C PRO A 58 -5.12 12.21 13.83
N ARG A 59 -4.62 11.84 12.64
CA ARG A 59 -3.46 12.47 11.99
C ARG A 59 -3.86 12.98 10.61
N PRO A 60 -3.19 14.01 10.09
CA PRO A 60 -3.32 14.39 8.70
C PRO A 60 -3.05 13.18 7.79
N VAL A 61 -3.92 12.99 6.80
CA VAL A 61 -3.79 11.87 5.86
C VAL A 61 -3.05 12.36 4.61
N VAL A 62 -1.99 11.64 4.24
CA VAL A 62 -1.27 11.86 2.99
C VAL A 62 -1.54 10.68 2.07
N PHE A 63 -1.91 10.96 0.82
CA PHE A 63 -2.13 9.96 -0.22
C PHE A 63 -1.00 10.04 -1.25
N LEU A 64 -0.29 8.93 -1.47
CA LEU A 64 0.83 8.84 -2.40
C LEU A 64 0.42 7.96 -3.59
N LEU A 65 0.31 8.57 -4.77
CA LEU A 65 -0.02 7.89 -6.02
C LEU A 65 1.21 7.79 -6.89
N HIS A 66 1.59 6.56 -7.25
CA HIS A 66 2.73 6.32 -8.13
C HIS A 66 2.46 6.80 -9.57
N SER A 67 3.54 7.02 -10.32
CA SER A 67 3.49 7.42 -11.73
C SER A 67 3.15 6.26 -12.67
N LEU A 68 3.07 6.56 -13.98
CA LEU A 68 2.92 5.56 -15.03
C LEU A 68 4.08 4.54 -14.98
N LEU A 69 3.74 3.24 -15.11
CA LEU A 69 4.69 2.10 -15.00
C LEU A 69 5.42 1.98 -13.65
N ALA A 70 4.93 2.65 -12.61
CA ALA A 70 5.51 2.62 -11.26
C ALA A 70 4.63 1.83 -10.28
N SER A 71 5.06 1.72 -9.02
CA SER A 71 4.30 1.08 -7.95
C SER A 71 4.42 1.85 -6.65
N SER A 72 3.47 1.67 -5.73
CA SER A 72 3.55 2.29 -4.41
C SER A 72 4.78 1.86 -3.58
N THR A 73 5.47 0.80 -3.99
CA THR A 73 6.77 0.38 -3.42
C THR A 73 7.84 1.47 -3.53
N ASP A 74 7.78 2.32 -4.54
CA ASP A 74 8.79 3.36 -4.80
C ASP A 74 8.91 4.36 -3.65
N TYR A 75 7.82 4.58 -2.91
CA TYR A 75 7.79 5.46 -1.74
C TYR A 75 8.42 4.86 -0.48
N VAL A 76 8.70 3.56 -0.48
CA VAL A 76 9.11 2.80 0.72
C VAL A 76 10.30 1.89 0.47
N ILE A 77 10.90 1.87 -0.73
CA ILE A 77 11.98 0.92 -1.07
C ILE A 77 13.33 1.31 -0.45
N ASN A 78 13.65 2.60 -0.36
CA ASN A 78 14.93 3.11 0.16
C ASN A 78 15.00 3.06 1.70
N MET A 79 16.08 3.57 2.30
CA MET A 79 16.15 3.72 3.76
C MET A 79 15.00 4.61 4.27
N PRO A 80 14.53 4.46 5.53
CA PRO A 80 13.38 5.20 6.03
C PRO A 80 13.51 6.73 5.93
N HIS A 81 14.71 7.28 6.13
CA HIS A 81 14.97 8.72 6.01
C HIS A 81 15.07 9.23 4.56
N GLN A 82 15.08 8.33 3.57
CA GLN A 82 15.13 8.64 2.13
C GLN A 82 13.83 8.26 1.41
N SER A 83 12.86 7.70 2.13
CA SER A 83 11.62 7.16 1.60
C SER A 83 10.48 8.07 2.02
N LEU A 84 9.77 8.69 1.07
CA LEU A 84 8.69 9.63 1.39
C LEU A 84 7.62 8.99 2.28
N GLY A 85 7.20 7.77 1.96
CA GLY A 85 6.18 7.02 2.70
C GLY A 85 6.64 6.47 4.05
N ALA A 86 7.95 6.49 4.33
CA ALA A 86 8.51 6.02 5.60
C ALA A 86 9.28 7.13 6.36
N SER A 87 9.32 8.35 5.84
CA SER A 87 10.05 9.43 6.48
C SER A 87 9.40 9.81 7.80
N GLN A 88 10.21 9.88 8.87
CA GLN A 88 9.74 10.20 10.22
C GLN A 88 9.30 11.66 10.37
N LEU A 89 9.54 12.47 9.34
CA LEU A 89 9.39 13.93 9.34
C LEU A 89 8.10 14.41 8.66
N ALA A 90 7.26 13.51 8.15
CA ALA A 90 6.05 13.91 7.43
C ALA A 90 4.82 13.06 7.78
N ILE A 91 4.59 12.81 9.09
CA ILE A 91 3.25 12.49 9.65
C ILE A 91 3.17 12.90 11.13
#